data_AF-A0A9Q8P4S7-F1
#
_entry.id   AF-A0A9Q8P4S7-F1
#
_cell.length_a   1.000
_cell.length_b   1.000
_cell.length_c   1.000
_cell.angle_alpha   90.00
_cell.angle_beta   90.00
_cell.angle_gamma   90.00
#
_symmetry.space_group_name_H-M   'P 1'
#
loop_
_entity.id
_entity.type
_entity.pdbx_description
1 polymer ?
#
loop_
_entity_poly.entity_id
_entity_poly.type
_entity_poly.pdbx_seq_one_letter_code
_entity_poly.pdbx_strand_id
1 'polypeptide(L)'
;MAQHATREYAKFQQYGTQAKSMLRAMRTHLRHHVERPDFDVDGLFDELSELIKDLQYRKKHKITTEPIRRAHELEVKVPTPQIIFVDSIAKVQDVIRSIEIARVGARDHPILYLDCEGDNMGRRGTLDLVNIFVPRENVVFVINVATLKEQAFSATMDNEALNLKAVLEDESMSKAIFDCRTDSDALFSHFGIKLAGVVDIQLLDNVTQWKKKKVDKLQALSCCFHRLNLKASQLQALETIQFWGKEAMRETAEDVGRRMSIYVPGFETREPTAEDRAQDEIKGRVAIGLAKPAFDEKPLPPFLLQYVTADLILLPALYHHLTAHPFWSNEWAARERKATISRLAFPRSPDFDSRKIKMNLPPDGRADIERTSRAV
;
A
#
# COMPACT_ATOMS: atom_id res chain seq x y z
N MET A 1 9.31 41.16 20.99
CA MET A 1 8.07 40.42 20.65
C MET A 1 8.33 38.95 20.28
N ALA A 2 9.35 38.62 19.47
CA ALA A 2 9.64 37.22 19.09
C ALA A 2 9.99 36.29 20.27
N GLN A 3 10.75 36.74 21.28
CA GLN A 3 11.13 35.90 22.43
C GLN A 3 9.99 35.63 23.42
N HIS A 4 8.94 36.45 23.44
CA HIS A 4 7.76 36.22 24.26
C HIS A 4 6.87 35.14 23.63
N ALA A 5 6.76 35.14 22.29
CA ALA A 5 6.05 34.11 21.53
C ALA A 5 6.68 32.72 21.67
N THR A 6 8.00 32.62 21.77
CA THR A 6 8.69 31.33 21.96
C THR A 6 8.47 30.73 23.36
N ARG A 7 8.37 31.57 24.40
CA ARG A 7 8.07 31.12 25.77
C ARG A 7 6.61 30.68 25.95
N GLU A 8 5.68 31.34 25.26
CA GLU A 8 4.27 30.95 25.26
C GLU A 8 4.03 29.68 24.40
N TYR A 9 4.78 29.49 23.30
CA TYR A 9 4.75 28.26 22.49
C TYR A 9 5.22 27.02 23.27
N ALA A 10 6.20 27.16 24.17
CA ALA A 10 6.65 26.09 25.05
C ALA A 10 5.59 25.69 26.09
N LYS A 11 4.76 26.63 26.56
CA LYS A 11 3.59 26.34 27.41
C LYS A 11 2.43 25.72 26.62
N PHE A 12 2.30 26.06 25.34
CA PHE A 12 1.25 25.61 24.42
C PHE A 12 1.28 24.09 24.13
N GLN A 13 2.45 23.46 24.24
CA GLN A 13 2.64 22.00 24.14
C GLN A 13 1.94 21.22 25.27
N GLN A 14 1.58 21.87 26.39
CA GLN A 14 1.14 21.17 27.60
C GLN A 14 -0.39 20.96 27.71
N TYR A 15 -1.24 21.70 26.97
CA TYR A 15 -2.72 21.61 27.15
C TYR A 15 -3.52 21.68 25.83
N GLY A 16 -4.00 20.52 25.36
CA GLY A 16 -4.71 20.39 24.08
C GLY A 16 -6.11 21.01 24.02
N THR A 17 -6.76 21.28 25.15
CA THR A 17 -8.12 21.87 25.19
C THR A 17 -8.08 23.40 25.30
N GLN A 18 -7.07 23.96 25.97
CA GLN A 18 -6.83 25.41 26.04
C GLN A 18 -6.32 26.00 24.71
N ALA A 19 -5.57 25.21 23.93
CA ALA A 19 -5.04 25.63 22.63
C ALA A 19 -6.12 26.10 21.64
N LYS A 20 -7.27 25.42 21.57
CA LYS A 20 -8.36 25.78 20.65
C LYS A 20 -9.07 27.08 21.04
N SER A 21 -9.22 27.37 22.34
CA SER A 21 -9.83 28.65 22.77
C SER A 21 -8.86 29.82 22.59
N MET A 22 -7.56 29.62 22.83
CA MET A 22 -6.53 30.63 22.55
C MET A 22 -6.41 30.96 21.06
N LEU A 23 -6.49 29.96 20.18
CA LEU A 23 -6.49 30.20 18.73
C LEU A 23 -7.71 30.99 18.27
N ARG A 24 -8.91 30.69 18.79
CA ARG A 24 -10.09 31.50 18.49
C ARG A 24 -9.92 32.94 18.95
N ALA A 25 -9.36 33.17 20.14
CA ALA A 25 -9.08 34.51 20.65
C ALA A 25 -8.03 35.26 19.81
N MET A 26 -6.95 34.58 19.39
CA MET A 26 -5.93 35.16 18.49
C MET A 26 -6.49 35.45 17.10
N ARG A 27 -7.36 34.59 16.54
CA ARG A 27 -8.03 34.81 15.24
C ARG A 27 -8.86 36.09 15.28
N THR A 28 -9.66 36.25 16.34
CA THR A 28 -10.45 37.45 16.54
C THR A 28 -9.57 38.69 16.72
N HIS A 29 -8.49 38.59 17.49
CA HIS A 29 -7.58 39.72 17.72
C HIS A 29 -6.82 40.16 16.44
N LEU A 30 -6.30 39.20 15.67
CA LEU A 30 -5.57 39.48 14.42
C LEU A 30 -6.48 40.04 13.33
N ARG A 31 -7.73 39.58 13.21
CA ARG A 31 -8.72 40.18 12.29
C ARG A 31 -9.02 41.65 12.60
N HIS A 32 -8.96 42.05 13.86
CA HIS A 32 -9.28 43.43 14.26
C HIS A 32 -8.08 44.37 14.24
N HIS A 33 -6.84 43.87 14.24
CA HIS A 33 -5.63 44.70 14.43
C HIS A 33 -4.61 44.59 13.28
N VAL A 34 -4.82 43.69 12.32
CA VAL A 34 -3.99 43.57 11.11
C VAL A 34 -4.80 44.05 9.90
N GLU A 35 -4.78 45.36 9.64
CA GLU A 35 -5.32 45.94 8.40
C GLU A 35 -4.30 45.79 7.27
N ARG A 36 -4.10 44.55 6.80
CA ARG A 36 -3.39 44.27 5.55
C ARG A 36 -4.28 43.39 4.67
N PRO A 37 -4.86 43.93 3.59
CA PRO A 37 -5.81 43.18 2.75
C PRO A 37 -5.18 41.95 2.07
N ASP A 38 -3.85 41.90 1.97
CA ASP A 38 -3.11 40.81 1.30
C ASP A 38 -2.63 39.70 2.25
N PHE A 39 -2.89 39.81 3.57
CA PHE A 39 -2.45 38.79 4.54
C PHE A 39 -3.61 37.85 4.89
N ASP A 40 -3.56 36.64 4.34
CA ASP A 40 -4.57 35.60 4.57
C ASP A 40 -4.46 35.00 5.98
N VAL A 41 -5.00 35.75 6.94
CA VAL A 41 -5.11 35.31 8.34
C VAL A 41 -5.93 34.03 8.44
N ASP A 42 -6.95 33.86 7.61
CA ASP A 42 -7.84 32.71 7.69
C ASP A 42 -7.12 31.43 7.21
N GLY A 43 -6.38 31.49 6.11
CA GLY A 43 -5.53 30.39 5.63
C GLY A 43 -4.46 29.95 6.66
N LEU A 44 -3.78 30.91 7.29
CA LEU A 44 -2.82 30.61 8.37
C LEU A 44 -3.49 29.89 9.56
N PHE A 45 -4.71 30.28 9.92
CA PHE A 45 -5.46 29.67 11.02
C PHE A 45 -6.00 28.29 10.67
N ASP A 46 -6.34 28.05 9.41
CA ASP A 46 -6.76 26.75 8.92
C ASP A 46 -5.57 25.77 8.93
N GLU A 47 -4.38 26.18 8.46
CA GLU A 47 -3.14 25.40 8.57
C GLU A 47 -2.78 25.05 10.03
N LEU A 48 -2.84 26.03 10.93
CA LEU A 48 -2.61 25.81 12.37
C LEU A 48 -3.65 24.88 13.00
N SER A 49 -4.91 24.97 12.56
CA SER A 49 -5.99 24.12 13.05
C SER A 49 -5.81 22.67 12.60
N GLU A 50 -5.39 22.43 11.37
CA GLU A 50 -5.07 21.10 10.86
C GLU A 50 -3.85 20.49 11.57
N LEU A 51 -2.78 21.27 11.77
CA LEU A 51 -1.61 20.83 12.54
C LEU A 51 -1.99 20.37 13.95
N ILE A 52 -2.94 21.05 14.60
CA ILE A 52 -3.40 20.70 15.95
C ILE A 52 -4.27 19.45 15.95
N LYS A 53 -5.12 19.26 14.94
CA LYS A 53 -5.88 18.02 14.77
C LYS A 53 -4.94 16.83 14.59
N ASP A 54 -3.92 16.98 13.75
CA ASP A 54 -2.89 15.97 13.52
C ASP A 54 -2.11 15.64 14.80
N LEU A 55 -1.62 16.65 15.54
CA LEU A 55 -0.93 16.43 16.82
C LEU A 55 -1.83 15.75 17.87
N GLN A 56 -3.12 16.11 17.94
CA GLN A 56 -4.09 15.47 18.82
C GLN A 56 -4.34 14.01 18.42
N TYR A 57 -4.43 13.74 17.12
CA TYR A 57 -4.58 12.40 16.57
C TYR A 57 -3.36 11.55 16.90
N ARG A 58 -2.13 12.05 16.64
CA ARG A 58 -0.87 11.35 16.95
C ARG A 58 -0.72 11.04 18.42
N LYS A 59 -1.07 11.99 19.31
CA LYS A 59 -1.06 11.79 20.76
C LYS A 59 -2.07 10.72 21.20
N LYS A 60 -3.29 10.76 20.67
CA LYS A 60 -4.35 9.75 20.95
C LYS A 60 -3.91 8.34 20.57
N HIS A 61 -3.16 8.20 19.48
CA HIS A 61 -2.71 6.91 18.95
C HIS A 61 -1.29 6.53 19.38
N LYS A 62 -0.69 7.23 20.35
CA LYS A 62 0.68 6.99 20.86
C LYS A 62 1.74 6.93 19.75
N ILE A 63 1.55 7.72 18.69
CA ILE A 63 2.54 7.90 17.63
C ILE A 63 3.65 8.76 18.24
N THR A 64 4.80 8.15 18.54
CA THR A 64 5.93 8.83 19.19
C THR A 64 6.56 9.85 18.25
N THR A 65 6.57 11.11 18.65
CA THR A 65 7.30 12.21 18.02
C THR A 65 8.78 12.18 18.43
N GLU A 66 9.49 11.09 18.16
CA GLU A 66 10.94 11.20 18.07
C GLU A 66 11.26 11.73 16.67
N PRO A 67 11.69 12.99 16.52
CA PRO A 67 12.20 13.44 15.26
C PRO A 67 13.52 12.68 15.05
N ILE A 68 13.53 11.74 14.11
CA ILE A 68 14.79 11.41 13.46
C ILE A 68 15.19 12.68 12.72
N ARG A 69 15.90 13.58 13.42
CA ARG A 69 16.70 14.61 12.78
C ARG A 69 17.86 13.89 12.10
N ARG A 70 17.59 13.26 10.95
CA ARG A 70 18.60 13.01 9.94
C ARG A 70 18.48 14.10 8.91
N ALA A 71 19.52 14.91 8.89
CA ALA A 71 19.79 15.86 7.83
C ALA A 71 19.65 15.15 6.47
N HIS A 72 18.91 15.78 5.54
CA HIS A 72 18.92 15.44 4.11
C HIS A 72 18.58 13.97 3.73
N GLU A 73 17.43 13.44 4.15
CA GLU A 73 16.80 12.38 3.35
C GLU A 73 16.12 13.04 2.16
N LEU A 74 16.73 12.89 0.97
CA LEU A 74 16.15 13.34 -0.30
C LEU A 74 14.68 12.92 -0.38
N GLU A 75 13.82 13.85 -0.79
CA GLU A 75 12.40 13.59 -1.02
C GLU A 75 12.24 12.32 -1.88
N VAL A 76 11.40 11.39 -1.43
CA VAL A 76 11.14 10.18 -2.21
C VAL A 76 10.33 10.59 -3.44
N LYS A 77 10.92 10.42 -4.63
CA LYS A 77 10.20 10.59 -5.88
C LYS A 77 9.25 9.41 -6.08
N VAL A 78 7.95 9.66 -6.01
CA VAL A 78 6.92 8.66 -6.33
C VAL A 78 7.08 8.23 -7.80
N PRO A 79 7.25 6.93 -8.09
CA PRO A 79 7.33 6.44 -9.46
C PRO A 79 6.03 6.71 -10.22
N THR A 80 6.16 7.00 -11.51
CA THR A 80 5.04 7.09 -12.46
C THR A 80 5.22 5.99 -13.49
N PRO A 81 4.85 4.74 -13.17
CA PRO A 81 5.06 3.62 -14.07
C PRO A 81 4.08 3.63 -15.25
N GLN A 82 4.48 2.97 -16.33
CA GLN A 82 3.51 2.56 -17.34
C GLN A 82 2.62 1.46 -16.72
N ILE A 83 1.30 1.60 -16.85
CA ILE A 83 0.36 0.58 -16.39
C ILE A 83 -0.11 -0.22 -17.61
N ILE A 84 0.09 -1.53 -17.59
CA ILE A 84 -0.29 -2.44 -18.67
C ILE A 84 -1.33 -3.42 -18.14
N PHE A 85 -2.55 -3.35 -18.70
CA PHE A 85 -3.60 -4.33 -18.41
C PHE A 85 -3.38 -5.60 -19.24
N VAL A 86 -3.20 -6.73 -18.57
CA VAL A 86 -2.82 -8.03 -19.16
C VAL A 86 -4.02 -8.96 -19.16
N ASP A 87 -4.63 -9.12 -20.33
CA ASP A 87 -5.86 -9.88 -20.59
C ASP A 87 -5.72 -10.87 -21.76
N SER A 88 -4.50 -11.10 -22.24
CA SER A 88 -4.19 -12.06 -23.30
C SER A 88 -2.89 -12.81 -23.03
N ILE A 89 -2.74 -13.99 -23.63
CA ILE A 89 -1.51 -14.82 -23.53
C ILE A 89 -0.27 -14.03 -23.99
N ALA A 90 -0.37 -13.31 -25.10
CA ALA A 90 0.74 -12.50 -25.63
C ALA A 90 1.23 -11.46 -24.60
N LYS A 91 0.29 -10.83 -23.87
CA LYS A 91 0.64 -9.90 -22.81
C LYS A 91 1.19 -10.59 -21.55
N VAL A 92 0.77 -11.82 -21.23
CA VAL A 92 1.40 -12.62 -20.16
C VAL A 92 2.87 -12.92 -20.53
N GLN A 93 3.13 -13.24 -21.79
CA GLN A 93 4.51 -13.40 -22.29
C GLN A 93 5.32 -12.10 -22.17
N ASP A 94 4.71 -10.93 -22.40
CA ASP A 94 5.36 -9.62 -22.13
C ASP A 94 5.75 -9.44 -20.67
N VAL A 95 4.91 -9.89 -19.72
CA VAL A 95 5.25 -9.88 -18.29
C VAL A 95 6.52 -10.70 -18.03
N ILE A 96 6.57 -11.93 -18.56
CA ILE A 96 7.70 -12.84 -18.35
C ILE A 96 8.98 -12.25 -18.96
N ARG A 97 8.90 -11.71 -20.19
CA ARG A 97 10.03 -11.01 -20.83
C ARG A 97 10.56 -9.88 -19.96
N SER A 98 9.65 -9.06 -19.41
CA SER A 98 10.05 -7.93 -18.58
C SER A 98 10.76 -8.36 -17.30
N ILE A 99 10.26 -9.42 -16.66
CA ILE A 99 10.89 -9.98 -15.45
C ILE A 99 12.29 -10.53 -15.75
N GLU A 100 12.46 -11.26 -16.86
CA GLU A 100 13.77 -11.81 -17.23
C GLU A 100 14.78 -10.71 -17.58
N ILE A 101 14.35 -9.64 -18.27
CA ILE A 101 15.19 -8.45 -18.51
C ILE A 101 15.60 -7.81 -17.17
N ALA A 102 14.65 -7.64 -16.26
CA ALA A 102 14.89 -7.03 -14.96
C ALA A 102 15.81 -7.86 -14.05
N ARG A 103 15.79 -9.19 -14.20
CA ARG A 103 16.64 -10.14 -13.47
C ARG A 103 18.11 -9.97 -13.81
N VAL A 104 18.45 -9.56 -15.04
CA VAL A 104 19.85 -9.41 -15.46
C VAL A 104 20.55 -8.34 -14.62
N GLY A 105 21.54 -8.76 -13.84
CA GLY A 105 22.34 -7.88 -12.98
C GLY A 105 21.67 -7.48 -11.66
N ALA A 106 20.48 -8.02 -11.35
CA ALA A 106 19.89 -7.86 -10.03
C ALA A 106 20.64 -8.75 -9.03
N ARG A 107 21.39 -8.12 -8.13
CA ARG A 107 22.01 -8.78 -6.98
C ARG A 107 21.46 -8.10 -5.72
N ASP A 108 20.97 -8.91 -4.79
CA ASP A 108 20.60 -8.53 -3.42
C ASP A 108 19.33 -7.67 -3.22
N HIS A 109 18.49 -7.46 -4.25
CA HIS A 109 17.21 -6.75 -4.15
C HIS A 109 16.07 -7.50 -4.86
N PRO A 110 14.81 -7.34 -4.40
CA PRO A 110 13.64 -7.87 -5.12
C PRO A 110 13.57 -7.34 -6.57
N ILE A 111 13.40 -8.25 -7.52
CA ILE A 111 13.27 -7.91 -8.95
C ILE A 111 11.87 -7.44 -9.31
N LEU A 112 10.87 -7.89 -8.56
CA LEU A 112 9.47 -7.55 -8.74
C LEU A 112 8.75 -7.44 -7.40
N TYR A 113 7.68 -6.65 -7.40
CA TYR A 113 6.81 -6.41 -6.27
C TYR A 113 5.40 -6.86 -6.65
N LEU A 114 4.75 -7.63 -5.80
CA LEU A 114 3.51 -8.31 -6.12
C LEU A 114 2.44 -8.05 -5.06
N ASP A 115 1.21 -7.91 -5.53
CA ASP A 115 0.01 -7.81 -4.70
C ASP A 115 -1.17 -8.45 -5.45
N CYS A 116 -2.08 -9.10 -4.74
CA CYS A 116 -3.23 -9.78 -5.32
C CYS A 116 -4.54 -9.15 -4.88
N GLU A 117 -5.51 -9.13 -5.78
CA GLU A 117 -6.82 -8.54 -5.54
C GLU A 117 -7.94 -9.52 -5.91
N GLY A 118 -9.04 -9.46 -5.17
CA GLY A 118 -10.22 -10.29 -5.37
C GLY A 118 -11.27 -10.11 -4.29
N ASP A 119 -12.42 -10.76 -4.43
CA ASP A 119 -13.47 -10.75 -3.43
C ASP A 119 -13.20 -11.80 -2.34
N ASN A 120 -13.30 -11.39 -1.07
CA ASN A 120 -13.06 -12.23 0.11
C ASN A 120 -11.79 -13.10 0.01
N MET A 121 -10.70 -12.50 -0.50
CA MET A 121 -9.38 -13.06 -0.83
C MET A 121 -8.92 -14.30 -0.01
N GLY A 122 -8.10 -15.13 -0.64
CA GLY A 122 -7.62 -16.41 -0.09
C GLY A 122 -8.45 -17.59 -0.60
N ARG A 123 -8.35 -18.75 0.05
CA ARG A 123 -8.94 -20.02 -0.44
C ARG A 123 -10.45 -20.08 -0.53
N ARG A 124 -11.15 -19.09 0.03
CA ARG A 124 -12.62 -19.04 0.08
C ARG A 124 -13.21 -17.90 -0.74
N GLY A 125 -12.35 -17.06 -1.29
CA GLY A 125 -12.72 -15.97 -2.17
C GLY A 125 -12.31 -16.25 -3.60
N THR A 126 -12.11 -15.17 -4.34
CA THR A 126 -11.59 -15.18 -5.70
C THR A 126 -10.15 -14.66 -5.73
N LEU A 127 -9.49 -14.88 -6.86
CA LEU A 127 -8.27 -14.19 -7.24
C LEU A 127 -8.54 -13.57 -8.62
N ASP A 128 -8.85 -12.28 -8.63
CA ASP A 128 -9.35 -11.60 -9.83
C ASP A 128 -8.22 -10.89 -10.56
N LEU A 129 -7.28 -10.30 -9.81
CA LEU A 129 -6.08 -9.66 -10.34
C LEU A 129 -4.82 -10.12 -9.62
N VAL A 130 -3.73 -10.19 -10.38
CA VAL A 130 -2.37 -10.21 -9.86
C VAL A 130 -1.65 -8.99 -10.41
N ASN A 131 -1.18 -8.14 -9.51
CA ASN A 131 -0.49 -6.90 -9.86
C ASN A 131 1.01 -7.10 -9.66
N ILE A 132 1.81 -6.83 -10.69
CA ILE A 132 3.26 -6.98 -10.65
C ILE A 132 3.92 -5.68 -11.06
N PHE A 133 4.65 -5.07 -10.13
CA PHE A 133 5.53 -3.94 -10.43
C PHE A 133 6.96 -4.43 -10.67
N VAL A 134 7.52 -4.06 -11.83
CA VAL A 134 8.92 -4.30 -12.20
C VAL A 134 9.66 -2.96 -12.18
N PRO A 135 10.34 -2.59 -11.06
CA PRO A 135 10.86 -1.23 -10.89
C PRO A 135 11.94 -0.84 -11.90
N ARG A 136 12.76 -1.80 -12.34
CA ARG A 136 13.84 -1.56 -13.31
C ARG A 136 13.32 -1.11 -14.68
N GLU A 137 12.14 -1.58 -15.05
CA GLU A 137 11.46 -1.15 -16.28
C GLU A 137 10.43 -0.05 -16.03
N ASN A 138 10.14 0.24 -14.76
CA ASN A 138 9.10 1.19 -14.34
C ASN A 138 7.74 0.85 -14.97
N VAL A 139 7.36 -0.43 -14.92
CA VAL A 139 6.09 -0.96 -15.46
C VAL A 139 5.32 -1.71 -14.39
N VAL A 140 4.02 -1.43 -14.28
CA VAL A 140 3.05 -2.21 -13.50
C VAL A 140 2.17 -3.01 -14.45
N PHE A 141 2.22 -4.33 -14.32
CA PHE A 141 1.34 -5.25 -15.01
C PHE A 141 0.15 -5.59 -14.12
N VAL A 142 -1.05 -5.28 -14.59
CA VAL A 142 -2.32 -5.64 -13.93
C VAL A 142 -2.87 -6.86 -14.67
N ILE A 143 -2.61 -8.05 -14.12
CA ILE A 143 -2.95 -9.32 -14.76
C ILE A 143 -4.37 -9.71 -14.41
N ASN A 144 -5.23 -9.80 -15.43
CA ASN A 144 -6.63 -10.14 -15.30
C ASN A 144 -6.82 -11.65 -15.17
N VAL A 145 -6.60 -12.17 -13.96
CA VAL A 145 -6.73 -13.60 -13.64
C VAL A 145 -8.18 -14.06 -13.78
N ALA A 146 -9.18 -13.22 -13.50
CA ALA A 146 -10.59 -13.57 -13.71
C ALA A 146 -10.89 -13.95 -15.17
N THR A 147 -10.27 -13.27 -16.14
CA THR A 147 -10.42 -13.57 -17.57
C THR A 147 -9.47 -14.68 -18.03
N LEU A 148 -8.20 -14.61 -17.67
CA LEU A 148 -7.16 -15.54 -18.15
C LEU A 148 -7.18 -16.90 -17.45
N LYS A 149 -7.70 -16.97 -16.23
CA LYS A 149 -7.76 -18.15 -15.37
C LYS A 149 -6.37 -18.81 -15.29
N GLU A 150 -6.30 -20.13 -15.53
CA GLU A 150 -5.06 -20.89 -15.51
C GLU A 150 -4.01 -20.35 -16.49
N GLN A 151 -4.44 -19.80 -17.64
CA GLN A 151 -3.52 -19.26 -18.65
C GLN A 151 -2.74 -18.04 -18.16
N ALA A 152 -3.20 -17.34 -17.12
CA ALA A 152 -2.42 -16.28 -16.48
C ALA A 152 -1.07 -16.79 -15.96
N PHE A 153 -1.00 -18.08 -15.61
CA PHE A 153 0.16 -18.67 -14.96
C PHE A 153 0.84 -19.78 -15.77
N SER A 154 0.09 -20.51 -16.59
CA SER A 154 0.58 -21.65 -17.37
C SER A 154 1.05 -21.31 -18.78
N ALA A 155 0.70 -20.12 -19.31
CA ALA A 155 1.16 -19.67 -20.61
C ALA A 155 2.70 -19.64 -20.67
N THR A 156 3.25 -20.38 -21.63
CA THR A 156 4.69 -20.51 -21.84
C THR A 156 5.20 -19.45 -22.81
N MET A 157 6.47 -19.10 -22.67
CA MET A 157 7.19 -18.36 -23.71
C MET A 157 7.34 -19.22 -24.98
N ASP A 158 7.26 -18.59 -26.14
CA ASP A 158 7.51 -19.26 -27.42
C ASP A 158 8.98 -19.75 -27.41
N ASN A 159 9.18 -21.06 -27.22
CA ASN A 159 10.46 -21.80 -27.14
C ASN A 159 11.05 -22.09 -25.75
N GLU A 160 10.39 -21.73 -24.65
CA GLU A 160 10.87 -22.08 -23.30
C GLU A 160 9.73 -22.63 -22.43
N ALA A 161 10.04 -23.59 -21.56
CA ALA A 161 9.09 -24.09 -20.55
C ALA A 161 8.84 -23.07 -19.42
N LEU A 162 9.38 -21.85 -19.53
CA LEU A 162 9.20 -20.78 -18.55
C LEU A 162 7.80 -20.18 -18.69
N ASN A 163 7.08 -20.16 -17.57
CA ASN A 163 5.77 -19.53 -17.42
C ASN A 163 5.73 -18.74 -16.11
N LEU A 164 4.69 -17.93 -15.90
CA LEU A 164 4.60 -17.09 -14.71
C LEU A 164 4.52 -17.92 -13.42
N LYS A 165 3.91 -19.12 -13.45
CA LYS A 165 3.95 -20.05 -12.31
C LYS A 165 5.40 -20.38 -11.91
N ALA A 166 6.24 -20.78 -12.87
CA ALA A 166 7.64 -21.11 -12.61
C ALA A 166 8.41 -19.91 -12.05
N VAL A 167 8.15 -18.69 -12.56
CA VAL A 167 8.73 -17.44 -12.02
C VAL A 167 8.33 -17.20 -10.57
N LEU A 168 7.06 -17.41 -10.21
CA LEU A 168 6.55 -17.22 -8.85
C LEU A 168 7.05 -18.30 -7.87
N GLU A 169 7.32 -19.52 -8.36
CA GLU A 169 7.83 -20.65 -7.57
C GLU A 169 9.36 -20.71 -7.47
N ASP A 170 10.10 -19.91 -8.25
CA ASP A 170 11.56 -19.85 -8.20
C ASP A 170 12.06 -19.07 -6.97
N GLU A 171 12.75 -19.77 -6.06
CA GLU A 171 13.37 -19.19 -4.87
C GLU A 171 14.55 -18.24 -5.18
N SER A 172 15.23 -18.45 -6.32
CA SER A 172 16.36 -17.61 -6.76
C SER A 172 15.90 -16.23 -7.25
N MET A 173 14.65 -16.12 -7.70
CA MET A 173 14.04 -14.86 -8.10
C MET A 173 13.45 -14.17 -6.86
N SER A 174 14.15 -13.19 -6.29
CA SER A 174 13.63 -12.46 -5.14
C SER A 174 12.42 -11.60 -5.54
N LYS A 175 11.27 -11.79 -4.90
CA LYS A 175 10.11 -10.90 -5.06
C LYS A 175 9.63 -10.37 -3.71
N ALA A 176 9.07 -9.17 -3.69
CA ALA A 176 8.60 -8.55 -2.46
C ALA A 176 7.09 -8.39 -2.46
N ILE A 177 6.49 -8.68 -1.31
CA ILE A 177 5.04 -8.60 -1.08
C ILE A 177 4.85 -7.97 0.29
N PHE A 178 3.84 -7.12 0.46
CA PHE A 178 3.47 -6.65 1.78
C PHE A 178 2.47 -7.62 2.40
N ASP A 179 2.88 -8.38 3.42
CA ASP A 179 2.01 -9.37 4.09
C ASP A 179 1.51 -10.51 3.19
N CYS A 180 2.43 -11.37 2.76
CA CYS A 180 2.19 -12.42 1.75
C CYS A 180 1.20 -13.54 2.11
N ARG A 181 0.57 -13.52 3.30
CA ARG A 181 -0.22 -14.67 3.80
C ARG A 181 -1.46 -14.94 2.96
N THR A 182 -2.25 -13.89 2.68
CA THR A 182 -3.50 -14.03 1.95
C THR A 182 -3.24 -14.26 0.46
N ASP A 183 -2.27 -13.54 -0.13
CA ASP A 183 -1.85 -13.74 -1.52
C ASP A 183 -1.37 -15.16 -1.74
N SER A 184 -0.50 -15.66 -0.86
CA SER A 184 0.01 -17.03 -0.94
C SER A 184 -1.10 -18.07 -0.76
N ASP A 185 -2.13 -17.80 0.06
CA ASP A 185 -3.27 -18.70 0.19
C ASP A 185 -4.08 -18.74 -1.10
N ALA A 186 -4.43 -17.57 -1.66
CA ALA A 186 -5.17 -17.47 -2.91
C ALA A 186 -4.43 -18.15 -4.09
N LEU A 187 -3.15 -17.84 -4.27
CA LEU A 187 -2.30 -18.41 -5.33
C LEU A 187 -2.18 -19.94 -5.19
N PHE A 188 -2.02 -20.44 -3.95
CA PHE A 188 -1.87 -21.87 -3.72
C PHE A 188 -3.20 -22.63 -3.87
N SER A 189 -4.28 -22.14 -3.27
CA SER A 189 -5.56 -22.86 -3.26
C SER A 189 -6.24 -22.90 -4.62
N HIS A 190 -6.14 -21.80 -5.39
CA HIS A 190 -6.85 -21.67 -6.66
C HIS A 190 -6.02 -22.19 -7.85
N PHE A 191 -4.69 -22.04 -7.79
CA PHE A 191 -3.80 -22.33 -8.93
C PHE A 191 -2.62 -23.25 -8.58
N GLY A 192 -2.57 -23.78 -7.36
CA GLY A 192 -1.50 -24.68 -6.91
C GLY A 192 -0.11 -24.03 -6.90
N ILE A 193 -0.02 -22.69 -6.88
CA ILE A 193 1.24 -21.94 -6.96
C ILE A 193 1.90 -21.91 -5.58
N LYS A 194 3.07 -22.53 -5.48
CA LYS A 194 3.89 -22.57 -4.27
C LYS A 194 4.87 -21.40 -4.25
N LEU A 195 4.33 -20.20 -4.04
CA LEU A 195 5.09 -18.96 -4.00
C LEU A 195 6.39 -19.08 -3.18
N ALA A 196 7.54 -18.69 -3.76
CA ALA A 196 8.86 -18.82 -3.14
C ALA A 196 9.72 -17.59 -3.43
N GLY A 197 10.87 -17.46 -2.73
CA GLY A 197 11.76 -16.30 -2.91
C GLY A 197 11.16 -14.97 -2.45
N VAL A 198 10.19 -15.01 -1.51
CA VAL A 198 9.47 -13.81 -1.05
C VAL A 198 10.26 -13.07 0.02
N VAL A 199 10.26 -11.73 -0.08
CA VAL A 199 10.57 -10.77 0.97
C VAL A 199 9.25 -10.17 1.46
N ASP A 200 8.88 -10.44 2.70
CA ASP A 200 7.65 -9.89 3.30
C ASP A 200 7.93 -8.53 3.93
N ILE A 201 7.55 -7.44 3.24
CA ILE A 201 7.88 -6.07 3.64
C ILE A 201 7.23 -5.69 4.97
N GLN A 202 6.06 -6.25 5.30
CA GLN A 202 5.41 -5.98 6.57
C GLN A 202 6.28 -6.42 7.75
N LEU A 203 6.96 -7.56 7.61
CA LEU A 203 7.84 -8.05 8.64
C LEU A 203 9.14 -7.23 8.73
N LEU A 204 9.63 -6.65 7.62
CA LEU A 204 10.77 -5.73 7.62
C LEU A 204 10.54 -4.50 8.50
N ASP A 205 9.31 -3.94 8.55
CA ASP A 205 9.00 -2.74 9.34
C ASP A 205 9.25 -2.94 10.85
N ASN A 206 9.35 -4.19 11.32
CA ASN A 206 9.71 -4.49 12.71
C ASN A 206 11.07 -3.90 13.11
N VAL A 207 11.98 -3.68 12.17
CA VAL A 207 13.27 -3.01 12.44
C VAL A 207 13.08 -1.59 12.98
N THR A 208 12.00 -0.90 12.62
CA THR A 208 11.67 0.45 13.11
C THR A 208 11.18 0.43 14.56
N GLN A 209 10.75 -0.73 15.05
CA GLN A 209 10.25 -0.94 16.40
C GLN A 209 11.31 -1.47 17.37
N TRP A 210 12.60 -1.40 17.00
CA TRP A 210 13.75 -1.92 17.75
C TRP A 210 13.84 -1.45 19.21
N LYS A 211 13.29 -0.27 19.54
CA LYS A 211 13.26 0.26 20.92
C LYS A 211 12.26 -0.48 21.82
N LYS A 212 11.25 -1.14 21.24
CA LYS A 212 10.24 -1.87 22.01
C LYS A 212 10.85 -3.16 22.53
N LYS A 213 10.53 -3.55 23.77
CA LYS A 213 10.88 -4.88 24.30
C LYS A 213 10.07 -6.00 23.64
N LYS A 214 8.86 -5.66 23.19
CA LYS A 214 7.90 -6.55 22.55
C LYS A 214 7.15 -5.80 21.45
N VAL A 215 7.05 -6.40 20.27
CA VAL A 215 6.14 -5.96 19.21
C VAL A 215 4.87 -6.78 19.36
N ASP A 216 3.78 -6.12 19.75
CA ASP A 216 2.46 -6.74 19.93
C ASP A 216 1.61 -6.64 18.67
N LYS A 217 1.93 -5.70 17.76
CA LYS A 217 1.22 -5.48 16.51
C LYS A 217 2.14 -5.10 15.35
N LEU A 218 1.87 -5.70 14.19
CA LEU A 218 2.43 -5.30 12.91
C LEU A 218 1.66 -4.11 12.33
N GLN A 219 2.34 -3.31 11.51
CA GLN A 219 1.76 -2.12 10.87
C GLN A 219 1.04 -2.49 9.58
N ALA A 220 -0.02 -1.75 9.25
CA ALA A 220 -0.64 -1.79 7.93
C ALA A 220 0.21 -1.02 6.90
N LEU A 221 0.03 -1.32 5.61
CA LEU A 221 0.80 -0.73 4.53
C LEU A 221 0.78 0.81 4.56
N SER A 222 -0.41 1.41 4.71
CA SER A 222 -0.56 2.87 4.79
C SER A 222 0.22 3.49 5.96
N CYS A 223 0.32 2.80 7.10
CA CYS A 223 1.13 3.24 8.22
C CYS A 223 2.63 3.19 7.90
N CYS A 224 3.07 2.19 7.12
CA CYS A 224 4.46 2.08 6.70
C CYS A 224 4.88 3.17 5.69
N PHE A 225 3.96 3.71 4.88
CA PHE A 225 4.28 4.83 3.99
C PHE A 225 4.69 6.11 4.73
N HIS A 226 4.26 6.27 6.00
CA HIS A 226 4.70 7.37 6.85
C HIS A 226 6.18 7.27 7.27
N ARG A 227 6.85 6.15 6.98
CA ARG A 227 8.31 6.01 7.13
C ARG A 227 9.07 6.72 6.01
N LEU A 228 8.42 6.96 4.88
CA LEU A 228 9.01 7.61 3.72
C LEU A 228 8.89 9.13 3.86
N ASN A 229 9.92 9.86 3.44
CA ASN A 229 9.92 11.31 3.39
C ASN A 229 9.14 11.83 2.15
N LEU A 230 7.84 11.55 2.12
CA LEU A 230 6.90 12.00 1.09
C LEU A 230 6.36 13.39 1.41
N LYS A 231 6.07 14.20 0.38
CA LYS A 231 5.33 15.46 0.55
C LYS A 231 3.93 15.17 1.09
N ALA A 232 3.40 16.11 1.88
CA ALA A 232 2.03 16.02 2.40
C ALA A 232 0.99 15.82 1.27
N SER A 233 1.16 16.51 0.13
CA SER A 233 0.29 16.35 -1.04
C SER A 233 0.38 14.96 -1.68
N GLN A 234 1.55 14.32 -1.70
CA GLN A 234 1.73 12.96 -2.20
C GLN A 234 1.05 11.94 -1.29
N LEU A 235 1.23 12.07 0.03
CA LEU A 235 0.55 11.25 1.02
C LEU A 235 -0.96 11.38 0.91
N GLN A 236 -1.47 12.62 0.84
CA GLN A 236 -2.90 12.88 0.69
C GLN A 236 -3.46 12.27 -0.60
N ALA A 237 -2.74 12.34 -1.71
CA ALA A 237 -3.16 11.72 -2.96
C ALA A 237 -3.25 10.19 -2.84
N LEU A 238 -2.26 9.55 -2.22
CA LEU A 238 -2.25 8.11 -1.97
C LEU A 238 -3.38 7.68 -1.04
N GLU A 239 -3.59 8.41 0.07
CA GLU A 239 -4.68 8.14 1.00
C GLU A 239 -6.05 8.28 0.34
N THR A 240 -6.18 9.26 -0.55
CA THR A 240 -7.40 9.48 -1.34
C THR A 240 -7.67 8.32 -2.29
N ILE A 241 -6.66 7.89 -3.05
CA ILE A 241 -6.75 6.73 -3.95
C ILE A 241 -7.10 5.46 -3.15
N GLN A 242 -6.40 5.22 -2.04
CA GLN A 242 -6.65 4.07 -1.16
C GLN A 242 -8.04 4.08 -0.55
N PHE A 243 -8.57 5.26 -0.19
CA PHE A 243 -9.92 5.42 0.30
C PHE A 243 -10.94 5.02 -0.76
N TRP A 244 -10.88 5.63 -1.96
CA TRP A 244 -11.86 5.38 -3.01
C TRP A 244 -11.81 3.96 -3.57
N GLY A 245 -10.61 3.36 -3.68
CA GLY A 245 -10.50 1.96 -4.05
C GLY A 245 -11.15 1.02 -3.03
N LYS A 246 -10.99 1.28 -1.72
CA LYS A 246 -11.68 0.50 -0.68
C LYS A 246 -13.19 0.68 -0.67
N GLU A 247 -13.68 1.87 -1.01
CA GLU A 247 -15.12 2.11 -1.16
C GLU A 247 -15.69 1.33 -2.36
N ALA A 248 -14.94 1.22 -3.46
CA ALA A 248 -15.32 0.41 -4.60
C ALA A 248 -15.38 -1.09 -4.29
N MET A 249 -14.77 -1.56 -3.19
CA MET A 249 -14.96 -2.93 -2.71
C MET A 249 -16.29 -3.16 -1.98
N ARG A 250 -17.01 -2.09 -1.61
CA ARG A 250 -18.27 -2.16 -0.85
C ARG A 250 -19.50 -1.86 -1.69
N GLU A 251 -19.32 -1.11 -2.77
CA GLU A 251 -20.34 -0.61 -3.69
C GLU A 251 -19.88 -0.88 -5.13
N THR A 252 -20.69 -0.61 -6.15
CA THR A 252 -20.24 -0.78 -7.54
C THR A 252 -19.18 0.26 -7.91
N ALA A 253 -18.25 -0.07 -8.82
CA ALA A 253 -17.21 0.89 -9.20
C ALA A 253 -17.80 2.07 -10.00
N GLU A 254 -18.93 1.86 -10.68
CA GLU A 254 -19.72 2.93 -11.30
C GLU A 254 -20.28 3.93 -10.27
N ASP A 255 -20.94 3.46 -9.21
CA ASP A 255 -21.49 4.33 -8.15
C ASP A 255 -20.38 5.12 -7.45
N VAL A 256 -19.24 4.46 -7.20
CA VAL A 256 -18.06 5.12 -6.63
C VAL A 256 -17.48 6.16 -7.59
N GLY A 257 -17.37 5.86 -8.88
CA GLY A 257 -16.93 6.81 -9.89
C GLY A 257 -17.83 8.06 -9.96
N ARG A 258 -19.16 7.88 -9.89
CA ARG A 258 -20.13 9.00 -9.82
C ARG A 258 -19.96 9.84 -8.55
N ARG A 259 -19.60 9.23 -7.42
CA ARG A 259 -19.27 10.00 -6.19
C ARG A 259 -17.93 10.73 -6.34
N MET A 260 -16.91 10.09 -6.92
CA MET A 260 -15.60 10.70 -7.11
C MET A 260 -15.68 11.98 -7.95
N SER A 261 -16.50 12.02 -9.00
CA SER A 261 -16.63 13.23 -9.83
C SER A 261 -17.22 14.43 -9.08
N ILE A 262 -17.92 14.21 -7.97
CA ILE A 262 -18.45 15.27 -7.10
C ILE A 262 -17.37 15.80 -6.14
N TYR A 263 -16.52 14.92 -5.61
CA TYR A 263 -15.62 15.25 -4.49
C TYR A 263 -14.15 15.39 -4.88
N VAL A 264 -13.73 14.89 -6.04
CA VAL A 264 -12.34 14.88 -6.52
C VAL A 264 -12.22 15.84 -7.70
N PRO A 265 -11.66 17.06 -7.51
CA PRO A 265 -11.48 18.01 -8.59
C PRO A 265 -10.66 17.41 -9.75
N GLY A 266 -11.19 17.52 -10.98
CA GLY A 266 -10.55 17.00 -12.19
C GLY A 266 -10.78 15.50 -12.46
N PHE A 267 -11.59 14.81 -11.66
CA PHE A 267 -12.01 13.43 -11.96
C PHE A 267 -13.19 13.41 -12.93
N GLU A 268 -12.93 13.05 -14.18
CA GLU A 268 -13.97 12.89 -15.21
C GLU A 268 -14.42 11.43 -15.32
N THR A 269 -15.72 11.18 -15.20
CA THR A 269 -16.32 9.90 -15.57
C THR A 269 -16.52 9.85 -17.08
N ARG A 270 -16.12 8.76 -17.75
CA ARG A 270 -16.51 8.52 -19.15
C ARG A 270 -18.04 8.50 -19.24
N GLU A 271 -18.63 9.28 -20.16
CA GLU A 271 -20.06 9.16 -20.45
C GLU A 271 -20.36 7.75 -21.02
N PRO A 272 -21.35 7.02 -20.48
CA PRO A 272 -21.76 5.72 -21.02
C PRO A 272 -22.28 5.87 -22.45
N THR A 273 -21.76 5.04 -23.36
CA THR A 273 -22.22 4.99 -24.76
C THR A 273 -23.63 4.40 -24.86
N ALA A 274 -24.29 4.54 -26.01
CA ALA A 274 -25.60 3.94 -26.24
C ALA A 274 -25.58 2.39 -26.09
N GLU A 275 -24.46 1.76 -26.41
CA GLU A 275 -24.24 0.32 -26.23
C GLU A 275 -24.07 -0.05 -24.75
N ASP A 276 -23.33 0.76 -23.98
CA ASP A 276 -23.19 0.60 -22.52
C ASP A 276 -24.57 0.66 -21.85
N ARG A 277 -25.41 1.65 -22.24
CA ARG A 277 -26.78 1.81 -21.73
C ARG A 277 -27.69 0.64 -22.10
N ALA A 278 -27.58 0.11 -23.33
CA ALA A 278 -28.36 -1.04 -23.76
C ALA A 278 -27.95 -2.33 -23.02
N GLN A 279 -26.65 -2.54 -22.77
CA GLN A 279 -26.17 -3.65 -21.96
C GLN A 279 -26.59 -3.52 -20.50
N ASP A 280 -26.61 -2.32 -19.94
CA ASP A 280 -27.07 -2.07 -18.58
C ASP A 280 -28.58 -2.20 -18.43
N GLU A 281 -29.37 -1.86 -19.44
CA GLU A 281 -30.81 -2.13 -19.43
C GLU A 281 -31.10 -3.64 -19.46
N ILE A 282 -30.31 -4.41 -20.21
CA ILE A 282 -30.38 -5.88 -20.24
C ILE A 282 -29.91 -6.48 -18.91
N LYS A 283 -28.79 -5.99 -18.34
CA LYS A 283 -28.26 -6.44 -17.04
C LYS A 283 -29.18 -6.04 -15.88
N GLY A 284 -29.78 -4.85 -15.91
CA GLY A 284 -30.69 -4.31 -14.91
C GLY A 284 -32.02 -5.07 -14.84
N ARG A 285 -32.44 -5.72 -15.93
CA ARG A 285 -33.60 -6.64 -15.93
C ARG A 285 -33.28 -8.03 -15.35
N VAL A 286 -32.00 -8.37 -15.17
CA VAL A 286 -31.54 -9.67 -14.63
C VAL A 286 -31.00 -9.56 -13.19
N ALA A 287 -30.47 -8.40 -12.79
CA ALA A 287 -29.81 -8.20 -11.50
C ALA A 287 -30.77 -7.66 -10.42
N ILE A 288 -31.67 -8.51 -9.93
CA ILE A 288 -32.26 -8.30 -8.61
C ILE A 288 -31.26 -8.87 -7.57
N GLY A 289 -30.47 -8.00 -6.94
CA GLY A 289 -29.99 -8.24 -5.56
C GLY A 289 -28.61 -8.86 -5.33
N LEU A 290 -27.65 -8.79 -6.25
CA LEU A 290 -26.25 -9.12 -5.94
C LEU A 290 -25.34 -7.97 -6.38
N ALA A 291 -24.65 -7.33 -5.42
CA ALA A 291 -23.57 -6.40 -5.73
C ALA A 291 -22.51 -7.15 -6.56
N LYS A 292 -22.08 -6.56 -7.68
CA LYS A 292 -20.97 -7.12 -8.46
C LYS A 292 -19.65 -6.85 -7.73
N PRO A 293 -18.75 -7.83 -7.64
CA PRO A 293 -17.38 -7.61 -7.18
C PRO A 293 -16.72 -6.45 -7.93
N ALA A 294 -15.99 -5.58 -7.21
CA ALA A 294 -15.36 -4.37 -7.73
C ALA A 294 -14.47 -4.60 -8.97
N PHE A 295 -13.83 -5.78 -9.03
CA PHE A 295 -12.88 -6.14 -10.06
C PHE A 295 -13.50 -6.86 -11.25
N ASP A 296 -14.81 -7.16 -11.23
CA ASP A 296 -15.50 -7.81 -12.35
C ASP A 296 -15.79 -6.84 -13.52
N GLU A 297 -15.79 -5.54 -13.26
CA GLU A 297 -16.01 -4.52 -14.30
C GLU A 297 -14.81 -4.46 -15.27
N LYS A 298 -15.09 -4.53 -16.58
CA LYS A 298 -14.08 -4.47 -17.65
C LYS A 298 -14.48 -3.45 -18.74
N PRO A 299 -13.55 -2.64 -19.27
CA PRO A 299 -12.17 -2.47 -18.79
C PRO A 299 -12.16 -1.94 -17.35
N LEU A 300 -11.12 -2.25 -16.58
CA LEU A 300 -11.01 -1.77 -15.21
C LEU A 300 -11.06 -0.22 -15.21
N PRO A 301 -11.92 0.40 -14.38
CA PRO A 301 -11.94 1.86 -14.23
C PRO A 301 -10.55 2.43 -13.91
N PRO A 302 -10.16 3.58 -14.50
CA PRO A 302 -8.83 4.16 -14.29
C PRO A 302 -8.45 4.36 -12.81
N PHE A 303 -9.41 4.70 -11.95
CA PHE A 303 -9.15 4.87 -10.52
C PHE A 303 -8.83 3.55 -9.81
N LEU A 304 -9.42 2.42 -10.25
CA LEU A 304 -9.07 1.10 -9.74
C LEU A 304 -7.68 0.67 -10.21
N LEU A 305 -7.29 1.01 -11.44
CA LEU A 305 -5.92 0.82 -11.90
C LEU A 305 -4.91 1.62 -11.06
N GLN A 306 -5.26 2.87 -10.70
CA GLN A 306 -4.44 3.70 -9.81
C GLN A 306 -4.38 3.12 -8.40
N TYR A 307 -5.49 2.60 -7.88
CA TYR A 307 -5.56 1.95 -6.57
C TYR A 307 -4.61 0.75 -6.48
N VAL A 308 -4.76 -0.23 -7.37
CA VAL A 308 -3.89 -1.44 -7.34
C VAL A 308 -2.42 -1.11 -7.62
N THR A 309 -2.16 -0.01 -8.33
CA THR A 309 -0.80 0.50 -8.56
C THR A 309 -0.23 1.15 -7.29
N ALA A 310 -1.04 1.91 -6.54
CA ALA A 310 -0.60 2.66 -5.36
C ALA A 310 -0.06 1.75 -4.24
N ASP A 311 -0.60 0.54 -4.11
CA ASP A 311 -0.16 -0.43 -3.10
C ASP A 311 1.20 -1.08 -3.45
N LEU A 312 1.68 -0.94 -4.70
CA LEU A 312 2.95 -1.49 -5.17
C LEU A 312 4.08 -0.46 -5.32
N ILE A 313 3.80 0.71 -5.90
CA ILE A 313 4.85 1.60 -6.43
C ILE A 313 5.79 2.17 -5.37
N LEU A 314 5.37 2.20 -4.11
CA LEU A 314 6.19 2.67 -3.00
C LEU A 314 6.91 1.54 -2.26
N LEU A 315 6.59 0.27 -2.55
CA LEU A 315 7.24 -0.86 -1.90
C LEU A 315 8.75 -0.92 -2.15
N PRO A 316 9.32 -0.54 -3.32
CA PRO A 316 10.76 -0.47 -3.48
C PRO A 316 11.42 0.57 -2.57
N ALA A 317 10.83 1.78 -2.49
CA ALA A 317 11.33 2.82 -1.60
C ALA A 317 11.24 2.39 -0.13
N LEU A 318 10.15 1.73 0.25
CA LEU A 318 9.97 1.19 1.60
C LEU A 318 10.97 0.08 1.91
N TYR A 319 11.17 -0.87 1.00
CA TYR A 319 12.18 -1.92 1.11
C TYR A 319 13.59 -1.32 1.33
N HIS A 320 13.99 -0.35 0.50
CA HIS A 320 15.28 0.32 0.64
C HIS A 320 15.41 1.08 1.96
N HIS A 321 14.37 1.83 2.37
CA HIS A 321 14.38 2.55 3.64
C HIS A 321 14.55 1.60 4.83
N LEU A 322 13.82 0.50 4.86
CA LEU A 322 13.85 -0.47 5.96
C LEU A 322 15.16 -1.26 6.01
N THR A 323 15.71 -1.65 4.85
CA THR A 323 16.98 -2.38 4.78
C THR A 323 18.21 -1.50 4.95
N ALA A 324 18.09 -0.18 4.72
CA ALA A 324 19.13 0.80 5.06
C ALA A 324 19.05 1.28 6.52
N HIS A 325 18.06 0.83 7.29
CA HIS A 325 17.89 1.25 8.67
C HIS A 325 19.11 0.82 9.51
N PRO A 326 19.63 1.63 10.45
CA PRO A 326 20.88 1.33 11.17
C PRO A 326 20.88 0.04 11.99
N PHE A 327 19.70 -0.41 12.38
CA PHE A 327 19.51 -1.66 13.12
C PHE A 327 19.26 -2.87 12.21
N TRP A 328 19.18 -2.65 10.89
CA TRP A 328 19.11 -3.75 9.94
C TRP A 328 20.45 -4.49 9.91
N SER A 329 20.39 -5.81 9.98
CA SER A 329 21.57 -6.68 10.05
C SER A 329 21.29 -8.03 9.38
N ASN A 330 22.34 -8.82 9.15
CA ASN A 330 22.19 -10.19 8.64
C ASN A 330 21.35 -11.07 9.56
N GLU A 331 21.40 -10.85 10.88
CA GLU A 331 20.54 -11.55 11.83
C GLU A 331 19.08 -11.18 11.66
N TRP A 332 18.77 -9.89 11.45
CA TRP A 332 17.43 -9.43 11.09
C TRP A 332 16.97 -10.05 9.78
N ALA A 333 17.79 -10.02 8.73
CA ALA A 333 17.46 -10.63 7.45
C ALA A 333 17.16 -12.13 7.55
N ALA A 334 17.97 -12.90 8.31
CA ALA A 334 17.76 -14.34 8.50
C ALA A 334 16.48 -14.65 9.29
N ARG A 335 16.24 -13.85 10.33
CA ARG A 335 15.00 -13.87 11.12
C ARG A 335 13.80 -13.63 10.22
N GLU A 336 13.85 -12.59 9.39
CA GLU A 336 12.80 -12.18 8.44
C GLU A 336 12.50 -13.29 7.46
N ARG A 337 13.54 -13.83 6.81
CA ARG A 337 13.42 -15.00 5.93
C ARG A 337 12.74 -16.19 6.60
N LYS A 338 13.12 -16.54 7.84
CA LYS A 338 12.49 -17.66 8.58
C LYS A 338 10.99 -17.41 8.81
N ALA A 339 10.62 -16.20 9.17
CA ALA A 339 9.23 -15.82 9.38
C ALA A 339 8.42 -15.84 8.08
N THR A 340 8.98 -15.32 6.98
CA THR A 340 8.35 -15.39 5.65
C THR A 340 8.16 -16.84 5.19
N ILE A 341 9.17 -17.70 5.33
CA ILE A 341 9.04 -19.14 5.00
C ILE A 341 7.89 -19.78 5.80
N SER A 342 7.79 -19.48 7.09
CA SER A 342 6.66 -19.95 7.91
C SER A 342 5.32 -19.44 7.38
N ARG A 343 5.22 -18.16 6.99
CA ARG A 343 4.00 -17.57 6.42
C ARG A 343 3.56 -18.28 5.14
N LEU A 344 4.51 -18.60 4.24
CA LEU A 344 4.26 -19.29 2.97
C LEU A 344 3.92 -20.77 3.14
N ALA A 345 4.37 -21.39 4.24
CA ALA A 345 4.09 -22.80 4.52
C ALA A 345 2.65 -23.01 5.02
N PHE A 346 2.07 -22.05 5.75
CA PHE A 346 0.76 -22.23 6.37
C PHE A 346 -0.35 -22.60 5.37
N PRO A 347 -0.54 -21.90 4.23
CA PRO A 347 -1.60 -22.26 3.29
C PRO A 347 -1.48 -23.67 2.71
N ARG A 348 -0.28 -24.25 2.74
CA ARG A 348 0.01 -25.60 2.20
C ARG A 348 -0.33 -26.71 3.19
N SER A 349 -0.62 -26.37 4.45
CA SER A 349 -0.96 -27.34 5.49
C SER A 349 -2.40 -27.85 5.31
N PRO A 350 -2.64 -29.17 5.48
CA PRO A 350 -3.99 -29.74 5.47
C PRO A 350 -4.94 -29.11 6.50
N ASP A 351 -4.40 -28.70 7.66
CA ASP A 351 -5.18 -28.17 8.78
C ASP A 351 -5.36 -26.65 8.76
N PHE A 352 -4.94 -25.98 7.67
CA PHE A 352 -5.00 -24.53 7.60
C PHE A 352 -6.44 -24.00 7.53
N ASP A 353 -6.79 -23.11 8.45
CA ASP A 353 -8.04 -22.35 8.44
C ASP A 353 -7.74 -20.86 8.27
N SER A 354 -8.00 -20.34 7.07
CA SER A 354 -7.75 -18.93 6.72
C SER A 354 -8.48 -17.94 7.65
N ARG A 355 -9.60 -18.33 8.28
CA ARG A 355 -10.33 -17.48 9.25
C ARG A 355 -9.56 -17.22 10.54
N LYS A 356 -8.59 -18.08 10.86
CA LYS A 356 -7.81 -17.98 12.11
C LYS A 356 -6.58 -17.10 11.96
N ILE A 357 -6.26 -16.64 10.75
CA ILE A 357 -5.12 -15.77 10.50
C ILE A 357 -5.35 -14.41 11.16
N LYS A 358 -4.41 -13.98 11.99
CA LYS A 358 -4.40 -12.62 12.55
C LYS A 358 -3.33 -11.78 11.85
N MET A 359 -3.78 -10.93 10.94
CA MET A 359 -2.89 -10.15 10.06
C MET A 359 -2.01 -9.16 10.84
N ASN A 360 -2.51 -8.63 11.94
CA ASN A 360 -1.77 -7.69 12.78
C ASN A 360 -0.85 -8.35 13.81
N LEU A 361 -0.82 -9.68 13.94
CA LEU A 361 0.06 -10.33 14.90
C LEU A 361 1.40 -10.73 14.28
N PRO A 362 2.51 -10.58 15.03
CA PRO A 362 3.79 -11.14 14.63
C PRO A 362 3.71 -12.68 14.58
N PRO A 363 4.59 -13.35 13.80
CA PRO A 363 4.67 -14.81 13.78
C PRO A 363 4.89 -15.38 15.19
N ASP A 364 4.30 -16.55 15.47
CA ASP A 364 4.49 -17.27 16.73
C ASP A 364 5.99 -17.45 17.02
N GLY A 365 6.50 -16.74 18.03
CA GLY A 365 7.87 -16.92 18.51
C GLY A 365 8.95 -15.96 17.97
N ARG A 366 8.63 -14.71 17.60
CA ARG A 366 9.59 -13.61 17.88
C ARG A 366 9.17 -12.86 19.13
N ALA A 367 9.58 -13.38 20.29
CA ALA A 367 10.93 -13.33 20.88
C ALA A 367 11.12 -11.93 21.44
N ASP A 368 11.22 -11.87 22.78
CA ASP A 368 11.75 -10.71 23.49
C ASP A 368 12.85 -10.11 22.63
N ILE A 369 12.70 -8.82 22.32
CA ILE A 369 13.81 -8.08 21.74
C ILE A 369 14.80 -8.01 22.89
N GLU A 370 15.64 -9.05 23.04
CA GLU A 370 16.91 -8.87 23.73
C GLU A 370 17.50 -7.67 23.03
N ARG A 371 17.61 -6.58 23.80
CA ARG A 371 18.34 -5.40 23.37
C ARG A 371 19.68 -5.97 22.92
N THR A 372 19.90 -6.06 21.62
CA THR A 372 21.18 -6.52 21.09
C THR A 372 22.19 -5.56 21.70
N SER A 373 22.91 -6.05 22.71
CA SER A 373 23.84 -5.26 23.47
C SER A 373 25.11 -5.21 22.65
N ARG A 374 25.09 -4.31 21.66
CA ARG A 374 26.25 -3.60 21.09
C ARG A 374 25.70 -2.54 20.15
N ALA A 375 25.84 -1.24 20.47
CA ALA A 375 27.08 -0.42 20.59
C ALA A 375 27.64 -0.16 19.18
N VAL A 376 27.97 1.06 18.76
CA VAL A 376 28.46 2.28 19.45
C VAL A 376 27.77 3.51 18.88
#